data_AF-A0A2S9XC90-F1
#
_entry.id   AF-A0A2S9XC90-F1
#
_cell.length_a   1.000
_cell.length_b   1.000
_cell.length_c   1.000
_cell.angle_alpha   90.00
_cell.angle_beta   90.00
_cell.angle_gamma   90.00
#
_symmetry.space_group_name_H-M   'P 1'
#
loop_
_entity.id
_entity.type
_entity.pdbx_description
1 polymer ?
#
loop_
_entity_poly.entity_id
_entity_poly.type
_entity_poly.pdbx_seq_one_letter_code
_entity_poly.pdbx_strand_id
1 'polypeptide(L)'
;MKKFQKLLALAALTPFLAACTPSNEDVCNHVMDIMKKEMGDAEGAKEPSEEDIKKYTEKCVKDLEKEKEKIGADAYKKQVKCVMDATKMDDLMKCDEGDKDAEDADKKEE
;
A
#
# COMPACT_ATOMS: atom_id res chain seq x y z
N MET A 1 -3.80 12.27 52.55
CA MET A 1 -3.46 11.11 51.69
C MET A 1 -3.74 11.48 50.24
N LYS A 2 -2.70 11.72 49.44
CA LYS A 2 -2.71 12.32 48.09
C LYS A 2 -2.38 11.25 47.03
N LYS A 3 -3.32 10.46 46.49
CA LYS A 3 -3.00 9.47 45.42
C LYS A 3 -4.12 9.10 44.42
N PHE A 4 -5.10 9.97 44.13
CA PHE A 4 -6.16 9.64 43.16
C PHE A 4 -6.44 10.74 42.12
N GLN A 5 -5.39 11.37 41.57
CA GLN A 5 -5.52 12.46 40.57
C GLN A 5 -4.60 12.27 39.35
N LYS A 6 -4.47 11.05 38.79
CA LYS A 6 -3.57 10.83 37.63
C LYS A 6 -4.04 9.82 36.59
N LEU A 7 -5.34 9.61 36.37
CA LEU A 7 -5.80 8.67 35.32
C LEU A 7 -7.01 9.18 34.53
N LEU A 8 -7.00 10.44 34.11
CA LEU A 8 -8.01 11.00 33.18
C LEU A 8 -7.37 12.04 32.24
N ALA A 9 -6.38 11.63 31.44
CA ALA A 9 -5.80 12.50 30.41
C ALA A 9 -5.23 11.68 29.22
N LEU A 10 -5.96 10.69 28.73
CA LEU A 10 -5.56 9.88 27.57
C LEU A 10 -6.75 9.59 26.65
N ALA A 11 -7.60 10.60 26.43
CA ALA A 11 -8.71 10.54 25.49
C ALA A 11 -8.82 11.87 24.73
N ALA A 12 -7.80 12.21 23.92
CA ALA A 12 -7.89 13.38 23.02
C ALA A 12 -6.85 13.43 21.87
N LEU A 13 -6.20 12.31 21.47
CA LEU A 13 -5.25 12.33 20.34
C LEU A 13 -5.53 11.23 19.30
N THR A 14 -6.79 10.92 19.04
CA THR A 14 -7.18 10.03 17.94
C THR A 14 -7.86 10.75 16.75
N PRO A 15 -7.40 11.92 16.23
CA PRO A 15 -7.88 12.38 14.93
C PRO A 15 -6.91 12.16 13.75
N PHE A 16 -5.80 11.42 13.90
CA PHE A 16 -4.78 11.31 12.83
C PHE A 16 -4.67 9.95 12.09
N LEU A 17 -5.47 8.94 12.42
CA LEU A 17 -5.39 7.63 11.72
C LEU A 17 -6.17 7.57 10.38
N ALA A 18 -6.59 8.72 9.84
CA ALA A 18 -7.29 8.78 8.54
C ALA A 18 -6.36 9.03 7.33
N ALA A 19 -5.05 9.28 7.52
CA ALA A 19 -4.31 10.07 6.54
C ALA A 19 -3.22 9.36 5.69
N CYS A 20 -3.02 8.04 5.78
CA CYS A 20 -2.03 7.36 4.92
C CYS A 20 -2.67 6.23 4.13
N THR A 21 -3.45 6.59 3.11
CA THR A 21 -3.74 5.66 2.01
C THR A 21 -2.96 6.18 0.82
N PRO A 22 -2.07 5.38 0.22
CA PRO A 22 -1.26 5.81 -0.92
C PRO A 22 -2.18 6.27 -2.06
N SER A 23 -1.73 7.25 -2.86
CA SER A 23 -2.47 7.59 -4.07
C SER A 23 -2.34 6.47 -5.10
N ASN A 24 -3.28 6.37 -6.04
CA ASN A 24 -3.19 5.37 -7.11
C ASN A 24 -1.92 5.55 -7.94
N GLU A 25 -1.44 6.80 -8.10
CA GLU A 25 -0.21 7.10 -8.80
C GLU A 25 1.02 6.54 -8.06
N ASP A 26 1.06 6.68 -6.72
CA ASP A 26 2.11 6.10 -5.89
C ASP A 26 2.16 4.57 -5.99
N VAL A 27 0.97 3.93 -5.95
CA VAL A 27 0.85 2.47 -6.09
C VAL A 27 1.38 2.00 -7.45
N CYS A 28 0.99 2.69 -8.53
CA CYS A 28 1.44 2.35 -9.89
C CYS A 28 2.95 2.54 -10.07
N ASN A 29 3.50 3.62 -9.50
CA ASN A 29 4.94 3.88 -9.55
C ASN A 29 5.72 2.83 -8.74
N HIS A 30 5.22 2.45 -7.57
CA HIS A 30 5.84 1.41 -6.73
C HIS A 30 5.89 0.05 -7.45
N VAL A 31 4.80 -0.37 -8.09
CA VAL A 31 4.78 -1.59 -8.90
C VAL A 31 5.79 -1.51 -10.05
N MET A 32 5.88 -0.37 -10.73
CA MET A 32 6.88 -0.16 -11.79
C MET A 32 8.31 -0.22 -11.28
N ASP A 33 8.58 0.29 -10.09
CA ASP A 33 9.92 0.25 -9.50
C ASP A 33 10.30 -1.19 -9.11
N ILE A 34 9.35 -1.98 -8.61
CA ILE A 34 9.54 -3.43 -8.42
C ILE A 34 9.84 -4.11 -9.77
N MET A 35 9.07 -3.78 -10.82
CA MET A 35 9.30 -4.33 -12.17
C MET A 35 10.70 -3.98 -12.69
N LYS A 36 11.10 -2.72 -12.59
CA LYS A 36 12.41 -2.25 -13.04
C LYS A 36 13.54 -2.90 -12.27
N LYS A 37 13.38 -3.07 -10.95
CA LYS A 37 14.38 -3.72 -10.11
C LYS A 37 14.60 -5.17 -10.54
N GLU A 38 13.52 -5.92 -10.77
CA GLU A 38 13.63 -7.33 -11.15
C GLU A 38 13.99 -7.54 -12.63
N MET A 39 13.50 -6.69 -13.53
CA MET A 39 13.85 -6.75 -14.95
C MET A 39 15.22 -6.15 -15.25
N GLY A 40 15.68 -5.15 -14.49
CA GLY A 40 16.99 -4.53 -14.68
C GLY A 40 18.16 -5.47 -14.36
N ASP A 41 17.92 -6.46 -13.51
CA ASP A 41 18.83 -7.59 -13.27
C ASP A 41 18.80 -8.65 -14.40
N ALA A 42 17.83 -8.58 -15.33
CA ALA A 42 17.75 -9.48 -16.47
C ALA A 42 18.59 -8.94 -17.65
N GLU A 43 19.65 -9.67 -18.00
CA GLU A 43 20.51 -9.30 -19.13
C GLU A 43 19.70 -9.09 -20.42
N GLY A 44 19.79 -7.88 -20.99
CA GLY A 44 19.11 -7.52 -22.24
C GLY A 44 17.74 -6.85 -22.08
N ALA A 45 17.28 -6.61 -20.85
CA ALA A 45 16.08 -5.81 -20.62
C ALA A 45 16.31 -4.35 -21.07
N LYS A 46 15.43 -3.87 -21.96
CA LYS A 46 15.44 -2.48 -22.39
C LYS A 46 14.62 -1.68 -21.39
N GLU A 47 15.20 -0.60 -20.83
CA GLU A 47 14.43 0.31 -20.01
C GLU A 47 13.23 0.85 -20.82
N PRO A 48 12.02 0.86 -20.25
CA PRO A 48 10.85 1.41 -20.92
C PRO A 48 11.05 2.91 -21.18
N SER A 49 10.52 3.40 -22.30
CA SER A 49 10.57 4.83 -22.60
C SER A 49 9.68 5.64 -21.64
N GLU A 50 9.94 6.94 -21.47
CA GLU A 50 9.09 7.81 -20.65
C GLU A 50 7.62 7.80 -21.12
N GLU A 51 7.40 7.68 -22.43
CA GLU A 51 6.05 7.58 -23.02
C GLU A 51 5.35 6.28 -22.59
N ASP A 52 6.08 5.17 -22.56
CA ASP A 52 5.55 3.87 -22.13
C ASP A 52 5.27 3.86 -20.63
N ILE A 53 6.15 4.45 -19.82
CA ILE A 53 5.94 4.62 -18.38
C ILE A 53 4.68 5.44 -18.14
N LYS A 54 4.51 6.57 -18.83
CA LYS A 54 3.32 7.42 -18.69
C LYS A 54 2.04 6.68 -19.06
N LYS A 55 2.01 5.98 -20.20
CA LYS A 55 0.84 5.20 -20.63
C LYS A 55 0.51 4.08 -19.63
N TYR A 56 1.54 3.44 -19.08
CA TYR A 56 1.37 2.44 -18.03
C TYR A 56 0.73 3.06 -16.78
N THR A 57 1.28 4.16 -16.26
CA THR A 57 0.78 4.81 -15.04
C THR A 57 -0.66 5.29 -15.24
N GLU A 58 -0.98 5.94 -16.36
CA GLU A 58 -2.35 6.38 -16.66
C GLU A 58 -3.34 5.20 -16.73
N LYS A 59 -2.93 4.07 -17.31
CA LYS A 59 -3.76 2.87 -17.37
C LYS A 59 -3.93 2.23 -15.99
N CYS A 60 -2.83 2.08 -15.27
CA CYS A 60 -2.82 1.51 -13.93
C CYS A 60 -3.72 2.31 -12.97
N VAL A 61 -3.64 3.64 -12.99
CA VAL A 61 -4.52 4.50 -12.16
C VAL A 61 -6.00 4.27 -12.50
N LYS A 62 -6.36 4.20 -13.78
CA LYS A 62 -7.74 3.94 -14.21
C LYS A 62 -8.23 2.55 -13.80
N ASP A 63 -7.37 1.54 -13.86
CA ASP A 63 -7.73 0.18 -13.49
C ASP A 63 -7.90 0.07 -11.97
N LEU A 64 -7.04 0.73 -11.18
CA LEU A 64 -7.17 0.88 -9.73
C LEU A 64 -8.43 1.64 -9.31
N GLU A 65 -8.81 2.70 -10.03
CA GLU A 65 -10.08 3.40 -9.80
C GLU A 65 -11.28 2.48 -10.01
N LYS A 66 -11.32 1.75 -11.14
CA LYS A 66 -12.38 0.76 -11.40
C LYS A 66 -12.39 -0.36 -10.37
N GLU A 67 -11.22 -0.79 -9.91
CA GLU A 67 -11.12 -1.84 -8.90
C GLU A 67 -11.72 -1.35 -7.59
N LYS A 68 -11.34 -0.15 -7.13
CA LYS A 68 -11.95 0.51 -5.97
C LYS A 68 -13.47 0.62 -6.09
N GLU A 69 -14.01 0.93 -7.27
CA GLU A 69 -15.45 0.97 -7.51
C GLU A 69 -16.12 -0.41 -7.39
N LYS A 70 -15.43 -1.49 -7.78
CA LYS A 70 -15.95 -2.86 -7.73
C LYS A 70 -15.90 -3.47 -6.33
N ILE A 71 -14.74 -3.39 -5.66
CA ILE A 71 -14.51 -4.08 -4.38
C ILE A 71 -14.82 -3.20 -3.17
N GLY A 72 -15.03 -1.90 -3.40
CA GLY A 72 -15.30 -0.92 -2.35
C GLY A 72 -14.03 -0.34 -1.71
N ALA A 73 -14.17 0.84 -1.12
CA ALA A 73 -13.04 1.63 -0.62
C ALA A 73 -12.21 0.93 0.47
N ASP A 74 -12.85 0.15 1.34
CA ASP A 74 -12.16 -0.53 2.45
C ASP A 74 -11.33 -1.74 1.99
N ALA A 75 -11.90 -2.57 1.12
CA ALA A 75 -11.17 -3.70 0.51
C ALA A 75 -10.01 -3.18 -0.36
N TYR A 76 -10.27 -2.15 -1.14
CA TYR A 76 -9.25 -1.47 -1.94
C TYR A 76 -8.12 -0.90 -1.07
N LYS A 77 -8.45 -0.26 0.06
CA LYS A 77 -7.45 0.25 1.00
C LYS A 77 -6.55 -0.85 1.56
N LYS A 78 -7.08 -2.05 1.80
CA LYS A 78 -6.27 -3.21 2.22
C LYS A 78 -5.36 -3.69 1.09
N GLN A 79 -5.90 -3.81 -0.12
CA GLN A 79 -5.17 -4.25 -1.31
C GLN A 79 -3.99 -3.31 -1.62
N VAL A 80 -4.22 -1.99 -1.70
CA VAL A 80 -3.14 -1.04 -2.00
C VAL A 80 -2.08 -0.95 -0.90
N LYS A 81 -2.45 -1.18 0.36
CA LYS A 81 -1.47 -1.27 1.45
C LYS A 81 -0.57 -2.49 1.28
N CYS A 82 -1.15 -3.65 1.03
CA CYS A 82 -0.38 -4.86 0.74
C CYS A 82 0.58 -4.64 -0.45
N VAL A 83 0.09 -4.01 -1.52
CA VAL A 83 0.91 -3.68 -2.70
C VAL A 83 2.07 -2.75 -2.35
N MET A 84 1.84 -1.72 -1.51
CA MET A 84 2.91 -0.82 -1.08
C MET A 84 3.93 -1.47 -0.15
N ASP A 85 3.53 -2.49 0.62
CA ASP A 85 4.43 -3.24 1.51
C ASP A 85 5.23 -4.31 0.73
N ALA A 86 4.79 -4.68 -0.48
CA ALA A 86 5.50 -5.63 -1.33
C ALA A 86 6.84 -5.06 -1.82
N THR A 87 7.86 -5.91 -1.92
CA THR A 87 9.21 -5.51 -2.37
C THR A 87 9.71 -6.27 -3.60
N LYS A 88 8.91 -7.24 -4.07
CA LYS A 88 9.16 -8.14 -5.19
C LYS A 88 7.85 -8.58 -5.84
N MET A 89 7.90 -9.06 -7.07
CA MET A 89 6.72 -9.47 -7.85
C MET A 89 5.90 -10.57 -7.17
N ASP A 90 6.57 -11.54 -6.54
CA ASP A 90 5.92 -12.63 -5.82
C ASP A 90 5.04 -12.15 -4.67
N ASP A 91 5.38 -11.01 -4.05
CA ASP A 91 4.61 -10.47 -2.94
C ASP A 91 3.40 -9.67 -3.44
N LEU A 92 3.49 -9.04 -4.61
CA LEU A 92 2.34 -8.40 -5.27
C LEU A 92 1.23 -9.41 -5.58
N MET A 93 1.59 -10.62 -6.02
CA MET A 93 0.61 -11.67 -6.35
C MET A 93 -0.22 -12.14 -5.15
N LYS A 94 0.33 -12.05 -3.94
CA LYS A 94 -0.36 -12.45 -2.70
C LYS A 94 -1.40 -11.42 -2.25
N CYS A 95 -1.35 -10.19 -2.79
CA CYS A 95 -2.23 -9.11 -2.37
C CYS A 95 -3.67 -9.20 -2.92
N ASP A 96 -3.91 -10.06 -3.92
CA ASP A 96 -5.25 -10.35 -4.46
C ASP A 96 -5.94 -11.53 -3.74
N GLU A 97 -5.19 -12.32 -2.98
CA GLU A 97 -5.75 -13.41 -2.18
C GLU A 97 -6.31 -12.83 -0.88
N GLY A 98 -7.58 -12.41 -0.95
CA GLY A 98 -8.33 -11.87 0.19
C GLY A 98 -8.10 -12.66 1.48
N ASP A 99 -7.74 -11.91 2.53
CA ASP A 99 -7.64 -12.32 3.94
C ASP A 99 -6.68 -13.48 4.25
N LYS A 100 -5.38 -13.18 4.37
CA LYS A 100 -4.43 -13.62 5.44
C LYS A 100 -3.26 -12.61 5.38
N ASP A 101 -3.25 -11.49 6.08
CA ASP A 101 -2.83 -11.39 7.48
C ASP A 101 -3.20 -9.98 7.97
N ALA A 102 -4.40 -9.84 8.52
CA ALA A 102 -4.71 -8.74 9.41
C ALA A 102 -4.31 -9.14 10.85
N GLU A 103 -3.08 -9.61 11.06
CA GLU A 103 -2.63 -10.03 12.40
C GLU A 103 -1.09 -10.02 12.47
N ASP A 104 -0.42 -8.85 12.38
CA ASP A 104 0.93 -8.67 12.98
C ASP A 104 1.46 -7.21 12.90
N ALA A 105 0.64 -6.22 13.24
CA ALA A 105 1.15 -4.88 13.57
C ALA A 105 0.56 -4.30 14.87
N ASP A 106 -0.12 -5.14 15.66
CA ASP A 106 -0.60 -4.84 17.01
C ASP A 106 -0.07 -5.89 18.00
N LYS A 107 1.25 -6.11 18.02
CA LYS A 107 1.95 -6.73 19.15
C LYS A 107 3.46 -6.58 19.00
N LYS A 108 4.03 -5.60 19.68
CA LYS A 108 4.80 -5.80 20.92
C LYS A 108 5.75 -4.61 21.15
N GLU A 109 5.19 -3.55 21.75
CA GLU A 109 5.91 -2.88 22.83
C GLU A 109 6.08 -3.92 23.95
N GLU A 110 7.31 -4.35 24.22
CA GLU A 110 7.82 -4.73 25.55
C GLU A 110 9.33 -4.46 25.60
#